data_AF-A0A3L6M036-F1
#
_entry.id   AF-A0A3L6M036-F1
#
_cell.length_a   1.000
_cell.length_b   1.000
_cell.length_c   1.000
_cell.angle_alpha   90.00
_cell.angle_beta   90.00
_cell.angle_gamma   90.00
#
_symmetry.space_group_name_H-M   'P 1'
#
loop_
_entity.id
_entity.type
_entity.pdbx_description
1 polymer ?
#
loop_
_entity_poly.entity_id
_entity_poly.type
_entity_poly.pdbx_seq_one_letter_code
_entity_poly.pdbx_strand_id
1 'polypeptide(L)'
;MLKEGVMDFEKEAAAFRAAVRQAGKRGAGRRYPAAVRRQGAAYLAARRAGGATVSSVTRELAVRRDTLLGWAGPAVKAVRPRFVPVAVVEERAGRIVVHGPRGVRVEGLDVAGVADLLRRLA
;
A
#
# COMPACT_ATOMS: atom_id res chain seq x y z
N MET A 1 23.69 -22.09 -26.30
CA MET A 1 23.53 -21.89 -24.85
C MET A 1 23.41 -20.41 -24.57
N LEU A 2 22.21 -19.96 -24.21
CA LEU A 2 21.88 -18.55 -23.98
C LEU A 2 22.47 -18.11 -22.64
N LYS A 3 23.37 -17.12 -22.64
CA LYS A 3 23.77 -16.40 -21.42
C LYS A 3 22.54 -15.63 -20.93
N GLU A 4 21.94 -16.08 -19.83
CA GLU A 4 21.01 -15.26 -19.06
C GLU A 4 21.72 -13.93 -18.75
N GLY A 5 21.27 -12.87 -19.40
CA GLY A 5 21.81 -11.54 -19.23
C GLY A 5 21.52 -11.07 -17.82
N VAL A 6 22.49 -11.24 -16.93
CA VAL A 6 22.49 -10.61 -15.60
C VAL A 6 22.44 -9.12 -15.85
N MET A 7 21.25 -8.54 -15.69
CA MET A 7 21.03 -7.11 -15.83
C MET A 7 21.87 -6.43 -14.75
N ASP A 8 22.90 -5.69 -15.17
CA ASP A 8 23.70 -4.87 -14.25
C ASP A 8 22.84 -3.70 -13.79
N PHE A 9 22.22 -3.87 -12.62
CA PHE A 9 21.24 -2.96 -12.08
C PHE A 9 21.82 -1.58 -11.78
N GLU A 10 23.10 -1.48 -11.40
CA GLU A 10 23.73 -0.18 -11.15
C GLU A 10 23.92 0.60 -12.45
N LYS A 11 24.40 -0.08 -13.50
CA LYS A 11 24.58 0.50 -14.82
C LYS A 11 23.25 0.94 -15.44
N GLU A 12 22.22 0.10 -15.33
CA GLU A 12 20.87 0.42 -15.79
C GLU A 12 20.26 1.61 -15.02
N ALA A 13 20.40 1.65 -13.70
CA ALA A 13 19.92 2.77 -12.90
C ALA A 13 20.65 4.07 -13.28
N ALA A 14 21.97 4.00 -13.53
CA ALA A 14 22.74 5.15 -13.98
C ALA A 14 22.30 5.65 -15.37
N ALA A 15 22.11 4.74 -16.33
CA ALA A 15 21.62 5.05 -17.67
C ALA A 15 20.21 5.65 -17.63
N PHE A 16 19.32 5.09 -16.84
CA PHE A 16 17.98 5.62 -16.63
C PHE A 16 18.03 7.04 -16.06
N ARG A 17 18.83 7.29 -15.02
CA ARG A 17 18.98 8.64 -14.45
C ARG A 17 19.54 9.63 -15.47
N ALA A 18 20.44 9.19 -16.35
CA ALA A 18 20.94 10.04 -17.44
C ALA A 18 19.84 10.39 -18.45
N ALA A 19 19.03 9.40 -18.86
CA ALA A 19 17.90 9.63 -19.77
C ALA A 19 16.84 10.57 -19.16
N VAL A 20 16.57 10.47 -17.86
CA VAL A 20 15.69 11.40 -17.14
C VAL A 20 16.27 12.81 -17.13
N ARG A 21 17.59 12.98 -16.91
CA ARG A 21 18.25 14.29 -16.95
C ARG A 21 18.22 14.91 -18.34
N GLN A 22 18.49 14.12 -19.39
CA GLN A 22 18.40 14.57 -20.79
C GLN A 22 16.97 14.98 -21.16
N ALA A 23 15.96 14.30 -20.61
CA ALA A 23 14.59 14.73 -20.75
C ALA A 23 14.33 16.10 -20.09
N GLY A 24 15.19 16.62 -19.21
CA GLY A 24 15.07 17.95 -18.60
C GLY A 24 14.00 18.06 -17.49
N LYS A 25 13.90 19.24 -16.84
CA LYS A 25 12.94 19.48 -15.74
C LYS A 25 11.51 19.14 -16.16
N ARG A 26 10.86 18.27 -15.38
CA ARG A 26 9.47 17.85 -15.57
C ARG A 26 8.59 18.58 -14.54
N GLY A 27 7.50 19.16 -15.01
CA GLY A 27 6.49 19.84 -14.19
C GLY A 27 5.08 19.44 -14.63
N ALA A 28 4.06 20.11 -14.10
CA ALA A 28 2.67 19.86 -14.48
C ALA A 28 2.49 19.89 -16.01
N GLY A 29 1.83 18.86 -16.56
CA GLY A 29 1.56 18.72 -18.00
C GLY A 29 2.70 18.10 -18.84
N ARG A 30 3.95 18.03 -18.36
CA ARG A 30 5.06 17.46 -19.13
C ARG A 30 5.32 15.99 -18.79
N ARG A 31 4.79 15.10 -19.63
CA ARG A 31 4.98 13.65 -19.51
C ARG A 31 6.43 13.23 -19.78
N TYR A 32 6.82 12.09 -19.20
CA TYR A 32 8.08 11.42 -19.53
C TYR A 32 8.00 10.78 -20.92
N PRO A 33 9.12 10.77 -21.68
CA PRO A 33 9.19 10.05 -22.94
C PRO A 33 8.78 8.58 -22.77
N ALA A 34 8.11 8.01 -23.78
CA ALA A 34 7.64 6.61 -23.71
C ALA A 34 8.78 5.62 -23.45
N ALA A 35 9.97 5.84 -24.01
CA ALA A 35 11.16 5.02 -23.79
C ALA A 35 11.56 4.99 -22.31
N VAL A 36 11.64 6.15 -21.64
CA VAL A 36 11.96 6.25 -20.21
C VAL A 36 10.92 5.54 -19.36
N ARG A 37 9.63 5.71 -19.68
CA ARG A 37 8.55 5.03 -18.95
C ARG A 37 8.67 3.51 -19.04
N ARG A 38 8.93 2.97 -20.25
CA ARG A 38 9.12 1.54 -20.48
C ARG A 38 10.34 1.00 -19.75
N GLN A 39 11.48 1.71 -19.81
CA GLN A 39 12.70 1.31 -19.11
C GLN A 39 12.50 1.27 -17.60
N GLY A 40 11.86 2.29 -17.01
CA GLY A 40 11.57 2.31 -15.57
C GLY A 40 10.63 1.17 -15.15
N ALA A 41 9.60 0.87 -15.95
CA ALA A 41 8.70 -0.25 -15.69
C ALA A 41 9.40 -1.62 -15.79
N ALA A 42 10.26 -1.81 -16.79
CA ALA A 42 11.04 -3.03 -16.96
C ALA A 42 12.04 -3.24 -15.81
N TYR A 43 12.75 -2.19 -15.41
CA TYR A 43 13.66 -2.21 -14.27
C TYR A 43 12.94 -2.58 -12.97
N LEU A 44 11.77 -1.98 -12.73
CA LEU A 44 10.94 -2.32 -11.56
C LEU A 44 10.51 -3.78 -11.58
N ALA A 45 10.06 -4.31 -12.72
CA ALA A 45 9.66 -5.71 -12.83
C ALA A 45 10.83 -6.67 -12.56
N ALA A 46 12.01 -6.40 -13.15
CA ALA A 46 13.21 -7.21 -12.95
C ALA A 46 13.69 -7.20 -11.48
N ARG A 47 13.77 -6.02 -10.84
CA ARG A 47 14.16 -5.91 -9.43
C ARG A 47 13.14 -6.60 -8.51
N ARG A 48 11.86 -6.52 -8.83
CA ARG A 48 10.79 -7.20 -8.09
C ARG A 48 10.85 -8.72 -8.21
N ALA A 49 11.21 -9.26 -9.37
CA ALA A 49 11.45 -10.69 -9.53
C ALA A 49 12.62 -11.16 -8.64
N GLY A 50 13.62 -10.32 -8.43
CA GLY A 50 14.71 -10.53 -7.47
C GLY A 50 14.39 -10.18 -6.00
N GLY A 51 13.12 -9.98 -5.64
CA GLY A 51 12.70 -9.72 -4.26
C GLY A 51 12.86 -8.28 -3.76
N ALA A 52 13.29 -7.34 -4.60
CA ALA A 52 13.43 -5.94 -4.19
C ALA A 52 12.07 -5.27 -3.92
N THR A 53 12.08 -4.31 -3.01
CA THR A 53 10.89 -3.51 -2.70
C THR A 53 10.74 -2.33 -3.67
N VAL A 54 9.51 -1.85 -3.87
CA VAL A 54 9.28 -0.65 -4.69
C VAL A 54 10.07 0.55 -4.14
N SER A 55 10.18 0.66 -2.81
CA SER A 55 10.91 1.74 -2.14
C SER A 55 12.42 1.70 -2.41
N SER A 56 13.04 0.52 -2.49
CA SER A 56 14.46 0.43 -2.87
C SER A 56 14.66 0.85 -4.33
N VAL A 57 13.80 0.36 -5.23
CA VAL A 57 13.85 0.71 -6.66
C VAL A 57 13.65 2.20 -6.90
N THR A 58 12.75 2.86 -6.17
CA THR A 58 12.57 4.32 -6.30
C THR A 58 13.78 5.12 -5.89
N ARG A 59 14.53 4.65 -4.87
CA ARG A 59 15.78 5.29 -4.46
C ARG A 59 16.87 5.11 -5.51
N GLU A 60 16.96 3.91 -6.09
CA GLU A 60 17.89 3.60 -7.18
C GLU A 60 17.61 4.47 -8.42
N LEU A 61 16.36 4.55 -8.87
CA LEU A 61 16.01 5.30 -10.09
C LEU A 61 15.87 6.81 -9.88
N ALA A 62 15.86 7.27 -8.62
CA ALA A 62 15.57 8.66 -8.24
C ALA A 62 14.23 9.19 -8.81
N VAL A 63 13.19 8.34 -8.79
CA VAL A 63 11.84 8.66 -9.28
C VAL A 63 10.82 8.43 -8.16
N ARG A 64 9.82 9.31 -8.09
CA ARG A 64 8.71 9.16 -7.12
C ARG A 64 7.97 7.83 -7.32
N ARG A 65 7.56 7.23 -6.21
CA ARG A 65 6.83 5.96 -6.18
C ARG A 65 5.60 5.94 -7.07
N ASP A 66 4.74 6.95 -6.98
CA ASP A 66 3.49 7.00 -7.73
C ASP A 66 3.74 7.13 -9.24
N THR A 67 4.79 7.84 -9.62
CA THR A 67 5.24 7.96 -11.01
C THR A 67 5.68 6.61 -11.56
N LEU A 68 6.52 5.89 -10.81
CA LEU A 68 7.04 4.59 -11.23
C LEU A 68 5.95 3.51 -11.26
N LEU A 69 5.08 3.47 -10.25
CA LEU A 69 3.91 2.58 -10.22
C LEU A 69 2.89 2.94 -11.30
N GLY A 70 2.76 4.23 -11.65
CA GLY A 70 1.91 4.69 -12.74
C GLY A 70 2.31 4.13 -14.10
N TRP A 71 3.61 3.89 -14.33
CA TRP A 71 4.12 3.27 -15.55
C TRP A 71 4.07 1.74 -15.52
N ALA A 72 4.07 1.16 -14.32
CA ALA A 72 4.01 -0.27 -14.14
C ALA A 72 2.61 -0.83 -14.49
N GLY A 73 2.58 -2.00 -15.11
CA GLY A 73 1.34 -2.71 -15.43
C GLY A 73 0.60 -3.23 -14.19
N PRO A 74 -0.65 -3.68 -14.34
CA PRO A 74 -1.49 -4.17 -13.23
C PRO A 74 -0.83 -5.29 -12.41
N ALA A 75 -0.03 -6.15 -13.06
CA ALA A 75 0.71 -7.24 -12.41
C ALA A 75 1.71 -6.75 -11.33
N VAL A 76 2.32 -5.58 -11.52
CA VAL A 76 3.27 -4.99 -10.56
C VAL A 76 2.55 -4.13 -9.52
N LYS A 77 1.38 -3.59 -9.89
CA LYS A 77 0.59 -2.72 -9.01
C LYS A 77 0.04 -3.45 -7.81
N ALA A 78 -0.18 -4.78 -7.86
CA ALA A 78 -0.65 -5.66 -6.79
C ALA A 78 -1.18 -4.88 -5.58
N VAL A 79 -2.24 -4.12 -5.86
CA VAL A 79 -2.87 -3.22 -4.90
C VAL A 79 -3.64 -4.20 -4.04
N ARG A 80 -3.34 -4.24 -2.73
CA ARG A 80 -4.25 -4.89 -1.77
C ARG A 80 -5.68 -4.47 -2.17
N PRO A 81 -6.60 -5.40 -2.38
CA PRO A 81 -7.91 -5.05 -2.91
C PRO A 81 -8.49 -3.91 -2.06
N ARG A 82 -8.78 -2.78 -2.70
CA ARG A 82 -9.33 -1.57 -2.03
C ARG A 82 -10.69 -1.85 -1.40
N PHE A 83 -11.32 -2.94 -1.81
CA PHE A 83 -12.57 -3.46 -1.28
C PHE A 83 -12.35 -4.91 -0.86
N VAL A 84 -12.59 -5.20 0.42
CA VAL A 84 -12.67 -6.56 0.93
C VAL A 84 -14.15 -6.93 1.05
N PRO A 85 -14.54 -8.17 0.72
CA PRO A 85 -15.90 -8.62 0.97
C PRO A 85 -16.15 -8.57 2.49
N VAL A 86 -17.24 -7.90 2.88
CA VAL A 86 -17.72 -7.90 4.26
C VAL A 86 -18.99 -8.74 4.32
N ALA A 87 -19.07 -9.65 5.28
CA ALA A 87 -20.30 -10.37 5.57
C ALA A 87 -21.16 -9.51 6.48
N VAL A 88 -22.42 -9.27 6.09
CA VAL A 88 -23.43 -8.73 6.99
C VAL A 88 -23.81 -9.88 7.93
N VAL A 89 -23.36 -9.79 9.17
CA VAL A 89 -23.80 -10.68 10.25
C VAL A 89 -25.03 -10.08 10.90
N GLU A 90 -25.93 -10.94 11.41
CA GLU A 90 -27.04 -10.47 12.23
C GLU A 90 -26.54 -9.60 13.37
N GLU A 91 -27.35 -8.61 13.76
CA GLU A 91 -27.06 -7.67 14.83
C GLU A 91 -26.72 -8.46 16.11
N ARG A 92 -25.42 -8.56 16.41
CA ARG A 92 -25.00 -9.08 17.71
C ARG A 92 -25.39 -8.04 18.72
N ALA A 93 -26.33 -8.39 19.62
CA ALA A 93 -26.63 -7.60 20.80
C ALA A 93 -25.30 -7.15 21.42
N GLY A 94 -25.04 -5.84 21.36
CA GLY A 94 -23.80 -5.28 21.85
C GLY A 94 -23.65 -5.65 23.31
N ARG A 95 -22.51 -6.26 23.69
CA ARG A 95 -22.22 -6.54 25.09
C ARG A 95 -21.89 -5.21 25.74
N ILE A 96 -22.84 -4.64 26.48
CA ILE A 96 -22.60 -3.42 27.23
C ILE A 96 -21.74 -3.79 28.44
N VAL A 97 -20.71 -2.97 28.67
CA VAL A 97 -19.86 -3.07 29.85
C VAL A 97 -20.12 -1.86 30.73
N VAL A 98 -20.57 -2.10 31.96
CA VAL A 98 -20.83 -1.05 32.96
C VAL A 98 -19.65 -0.97 33.91
N HIS A 99 -19.12 0.24 34.07
CA HIS A 99 -18.06 0.55 35.05
C HIS A 99 -18.66 1.27 36.25
N GLY A 100 -18.41 0.74 37.44
CA GLY A 100 -18.89 1.29 38.72
C GLY A 100 -17.77 1.82 39.61
N PRO A 101 -18.13 2.48 40.73
CA PRO A 101 -17.17 2.92 41.73
C PRO A 101 -16.34 1.76 42.28
N ARG A 102 -15.12 2.05 42.77
CA ARG A 102 -14.18 1.05 43.33
C ARG A 102 -13.74 -0.05 42.35
N GLY A 103 -13.83 0.20 41.04
CA GLY A 103 -13.30 -0.71 40.01
C GLY A 103 -14.24 -1.86 39.62
N VAL A 104 -15.53 -1.76 39.95
CA VAL A 104 -16.53 -2.75 39.52
C VAL A 104 -16.68 -2.69 37.99
N ARG A 105 -16.65 -3.85 37.35
CA ARG A 105 -16.83 -4.00 35.91
C ARG A 105 -17.81 -5.13 35.64
N VAL A 106 -18.94 -4.81 35.04
CA VAL A 106 -19.99 -5.77 34.69
C VAL A 106 -20.05 -5.87 33.18
N GLU A 107 -19.83 -7.07 32.65
CA GLU A 107 -19.85 -7.34 31.21
C GLU A 107 -21.10 -8.11 30.79
N GLY A 108 -21.45 -8.03 29.51
CA GLY A 108 -22.50 -8.88 28.93
C GLY A 108 -23.92 -8.44 29.26
N LEU A 109 -24.10 -7.20 29.74
CA LEU A 109 -25.43 -6.62 29.88
C LEU A 109 -25.95 -6.20 28.51
N ASP A 110 -27.23 -6.44 28.28
CA ASP A 110 -27.99 -5.80 27.21
C ASP A 110 -28.58 -4.47 27.71
N VAL A 111 -29.21 -3.72 26.81
CA VAL A 111 -29.80 -2.40 27.13
C VAL A 111 -30.83 -2.51 28.26
N ALA A 112 -31.63 -3.59 28.24
CA ALA A 112 -32.65 -3.84 29.27
C ALA A 112 -32.02 -4.09 30.65
N GLY A 113 -30.95 -4.88 30.71
CA GLY A 113 -30.20 -5.17 31.93
C GLY A 113 -29.51 -3.95 32.51
N VAL A 114 -28.97 -3.06 31.66
CA VAL A 114 -28.41 -1.78 32.12
C VAL A 114 -29.51 -0.89 32.71
N ALA A 115 -30.66 -0.80 32.04
CA ALA A 115 -31.78 0.01 32.53
C ALA A 115 -32.33 -0.51 33.88
N ASP A 116 -32.40 -1.83 34.08
CA ASP A 116 -32.81 -2.42 35.36
C ASP A 116 -31.79 -2.17 36.47
N LEU A 117 -30.50 -2.31 36.16
CA LEU A 117 -29.42 -2.02 37.11
C LEU A 117 -29.48 -0.57 37.59
N LEU A 118 -29.63 0.39 36.66
CA LEU A 118 -29.73 1.81 37.00
C LEU A 118 -30.98 2.10 37.84
N ARG A 119 -32.12 1.47 37.54
CA ARG A 119 -33.36 1.62 38.33
C ARG A 119 -33.24 1.13 39.78
N ARG A 120 -32.43 0.10 40.03
CA ARG A 120 -32.24 -0.44 41.40
C ARG A 120 -31.20 0.30 42.22
N LEU A 121 -30.31 1.05 41.55
CA LEU A 121 -29.24 1.81 42.19
C LEU A 121 -29.61 3.29 42.45
N ALA A 122 -30.65 3.79 41.78
CA ALA A 122 -31.26 5.10 42.04
C ALA A 122 -32.29 5.02 43.18
#